data_AF-A0A1I8AEF7-F1
#
_entry.id   AF-A0A1I8AEF7-F1
#
_cell.length_a   1.000
_cell.length_b   1.000
_cell.length_c   1.000
_cell.angle_alpha   90.00
_cell.angle_beta   90.00
_cell.angle_gamma   90.00
#
_symmetry.space_group_name_H-M   'P 1'
#
loop_
_entity.id
_entity.type
_entity.pdbx_description
1 polymer ?
#
loop_
_entity_poly.entity_id
_entity_poly.type
_entity_poly.pdbx_seq_one_letter_code
_entity_poly.pdbx_strand_id
1 'polypeptide(L)'
;MDCVPICFIEEVLLQLEENQFYLICKFSSIWGEITDKELSRGRAYLHLYIESKGKAYFCVDDAHQKSVELDRIGQFVITYIDVEDVDGQEDEEDWNWLLSKLHPLTKKNFQLLLNFIRKPFPCYLALDFQTDPIHPLVQRLCLDLPRIAELVLLSQGSLSMDILTRSIERGTLSNLFCYINVTQKVLPALFKFVAFEKMEELYVDHSDDCPVSYETLLNGIIDAVQSRKRGCRISVDERYRHLCARLEEETARQKVTVRYYHNSIRNQLSVKSKK
;
A
#
# COMPACT_ATOMS: atom_id res chain seq x y z
N MET A 1 37.10 5.39 18.64
CA MET A 1 36.08 4.67 17.84
C MET A 1 35.30 5.72 17.12
N ASP A 2 35.31 5.68 15.79
CA ASP A 2 34.59 6.65 14.95
C ASP A 2 33.09 6.43 15.14
N CYS A 3 32.34 7.51 15.42
CA CYS A 3 30.90 7.44 15.55
C CYS A 3 30.29 7.04 14.19
N VAL A 4 29.50 5.97 14.17
CA VAL A 4 28.72 5.60 12.99
C VAL A 4 27.68 6.69 12.74
N PRO A 5 27.58 7.26 11.53
CA PRO A 5 26.57 8.27 11.22
C PRO A 5 25.15 7.74 11.49
N ILE A 6 24.29 8.57 12.08
CA ILE A 6 22.90 8.18 12.38
C ILE A 6 22.14 7.71 11.13
N CYS A 7 22.43 8.32 9.98
CA CYS A 7 21.86 7.92 8.70
C CYS A 7 22.23 6.50 8.28
N PHE A 8 23.43 6.03 8.63
CA PHE A 8 23.82 4.64 8.36
C PHE A 8 23.06 3.67 9.26
N ILE A 9 22.82 4.03 10.53
CA ILE A 9 22.02 3.21 11.44
C ILE A 9 20.57 3.13 10.96
N GLU A 10 19.99 4.27 10.58
CA GLU A 10 18.65 4.34 10.00
C GLU A 10 18.54 3.50 8.72
N GLU A 11 19.54 3.58 7.83
CA GLU A 11 19.57 2.80 6.58
C GLU A 11 19.74 1.29 6.83
N VAL A 12 20.55 0.90 7.81
CA VAL A 12 20.70 -0.51 8.21
C VAL A 12 19.40 -1.04 8.83
N LEU A 13 18.79 -0.33 9.77
CA LEU A 13 17.48 -0.71 10.35
C LEU A 13 16.42 -0.82 9.25
N LEU A 14 16.43 0.12 8.30
CA LEU A 14 15.53 0.12 7.16
C LEU A 14 15.69 -1.14 6.28
N GLN A 15 16.92 -1.56 6.00
CA GLN A 15 17.20 -2.80 5.25
C GLN A 15 16.84 -4.07 6.03
N LEU A 16 16.95 -4.04 7.36
CA LEU A 16 16.54 -5.15 8.22
C LEU A 16 15.01 -5.30 8.25
N GLU A 17 14.27 -4.20 8.20
CA GLU A 17 12.81 -4.17 8.19
C GLU A 17 12.17 -4.53 6.84
N GLU A 18 12.76 -4.13 5.70
CA GLU A 18 12.29 -4.54 4.34
C GLU A 18 12.30 -6.05 4.17
N ASN A 19 13.22 -6.68 4.86
CA ASN A 19 13.50 -8.09 4.82
C ASN A 19 12.59 -8.84 5.81
N GLN A 20 11.26 -8.71 5.64
CA GLN A 20 10.27 -9.41 6.48
C GLN A 20 10.46 -10.94 6.50
N PHE A 21 11.15 -11.51 5.50
CA PHE A 21 11.52 -12.93 5.45
C PHE A 21 12.69 -13.32 6.36
N TYR A 22 13.38 -12.36 6.99
CA TYR A 22 14.52 -12.59 7.88
C TYR A 22 14.14 -12.71 9.35
N LEU A 23 12.84 -12.82 9.67
CA LEU A 23 12.37 -13.31 10.99
C LEU A 23 12.97 -14.70 11.37
N ILE A 24 13.66 -15.38 10.44
CA ILE A 24 14.31 -16.68 10.64
C ILE A 24 15.85 -16.56 10.71
N CYS A 25 16.45 -15.47 10.25
CA CYS A 25 17.90 -15.31 10.29
C CYS A 25 18.30 -14.70 11.62
N LYS A 26 18.92 -15.51 12.51
CA LYS A 26 19.65 -15.00 13.67
C LYS A 26 20.69 -13.98 13.19
N PHE A 27 20.40 -12.69 13.33
CA PHE A 27 21.42 -11.66 13.21
C PHE A 27 22.52 -11.92 14.24
N SER A 28 23.76 -11.51 13.94
CA SER A 28 24.84 -11.53 14.94
C SER A 28 24.37 -10.81 16.20
N SER A 29 24.70 -11.34 17.38
CA SER A 29 24.07 -11.04 18.69
C SER A 29 23.78 -9.57 18.98
N ILE A 30 24.64 -8.64 18.55
CA ILE A 30 24.49 -7.20 18.83
C ILE A 30 23.33 -6.58 18.04
N TRP A 31 23.18 -6.91 16.75
CA TRP A 31 22.10 -6.39 15.93
C TRP A 31 20.77 -7.08 16.25
N GLY A 32 20.82 -8.37 16.59
CA GLY A 32 19.66 -9.12 17.10
C GLY A 32 19.06 -8.48 18.36
N GLU A 33 19.89 -8.08 19.32
CA GLU A 33 19.43 -7.41 20.55
C GLU A 33 18.86 -6.00 20.31
N ILE A 34 19.36 -5.26 19.31
CA ILE A 34 18.83 -3.95 18.93
C ILE A 34 17.49 -4.11 18.19
N THR A 35 17.42 -5.04 17.24
CA THR A 35 16.17 -5.36 16.55
C THR A 35 15.14 -5.90 17.54
N ASP A 36 15.49 -6.76 18.49
CA ASP A 36 14.55 -7.30 19.48
C ASP A 36 13.95 -6.21 20.40
N LYS A 37 14.69 -5.14 20.68
CA LYS A 37 14.20 -3.99 21.47
C LYS A 37 13.30 -3.04 20.69
N GLU A 38 13.49 -2.88 19.38
CA GLU A 38 12.57 -2.09 18.54
C GLU A 38 11.37 -2.91 18.05
N LEU A 39 11.58 -4.21 17.79
CA LEU A 39 10.53 -5.21 17.50
C LEU A 39 9.70 -5.58 18.74
N SER A 40 10.11 -5.18 19.95
CA SER A 40 9.26 -5.36 21.14
C SER A 40 8.02 -4.47 21.12
N ARG A 41 7.97 -3.46 20.25
CA ARG A 41 6.77 -2.66 20.06
C ARG A 41 5.73 -3.48 19.30
N GLY A 42 4.52 -3.53 19.83
CA GLY A 42 3.40 -4.18 19.15
C GLY A 42 3.13 -3.52 17.79
N ARG A 43 2.48 -4.25 16.89
CA ARG A 43 1.92 -3.66 15.66
C ARG A 43 0.56 -3.06 15.96
N ALA A 44 0.26 -1.96 15.30
CA ALA A 44 -1.04 -1.32 15.37
C ALA A 44 -1.57 -0.97 13.98
N TYR A 45 -2.89 -0.95 13.89
CA TYR A 45 -3.69 -0.52 12.75
C TYR A 45 -4.33 0.82 13.11
N LEU A 46 -4.18 1.81 12.24
CA LEU A 46 -4.85 3.11 12.36
C LEU A 46 -6.02 3.12 11.38
N HIS A 47 -7.24 3.22 11.89
CA HIS A 47 -8.44 3.36 11.06
C HIS A 47 -8.87 4.82 11.06
N LEU A 48 -9.08 5.39 9.88
CA LEU A 48 -9.52 6.78 9.69
C LEU A 48 -10.89 6.78 9.02
N TYR A 49 -11.84 7.42 9.67
CA TYR A 49 -13.24 7.48 9.26
C TYR A 49 -13.58 8.89 8.81
N ILE A 50 -14.13 9.05 7.60
CA ILE A 50 -14.54 10.33 7.05
C ILE A 50 -16.07 10.42 7.07
N GLU A 51 -16.60 11.44 7.74
CA GLU A 51 -18.04 11.72 7.75
C GLU A 51 -18.35 12.85 6.74
N SER A 52 -19.42 12.68 5.96
CA SER A 52 -19.89 13.59 4.89
C SER A 52 -20.08 15.06 5.30
N LYS A 53 -20.08 15.37 6.60
CA LYS A 53 -20.16 16.73 7.16
C LYS A 53 -18.79 17.36 7.43
N GLY A 54 -17.74 16.83 6.82
CA GLY A 54 -16.37 17.33 7.00
C GLY A 54 -15.84 17.09 8.41
N LYS A 55 -16.32 16.04 9.08
CA LYS A 55 -15.71 15.53 10.31
C LYS A 55 -14.90 14.30 9.96
N ALA A 56 -13.86 14.05 10.73
CA ALA A 56 -13.09 12.83 10.63
C ALA A 56 -12.81 12.30 12.03
N TYR A 57 -12.80 10.98 12.14
CA TYR A 57 -12.50 10.27 13.37
C TYR A 57 -11.41 9.25 13.11
N PHE A 58 -10.84 8.71 14.18
CA PHE A 58 -9.89 7.62 14.08
C PHE A 58 -9.96 6.73 15.31
N CYS A 59 -9.57 5.47 15.15
CA CYS A 59 -9.21 4.59 16.24
C CYS A 59 -7.89 3.89 15.91
N VAL A 60 -7.29 3.30 16.94
CA VAL A 60 -6.08 2.49 16.81
C VAL A 60 -6.35 1.15 17.44
N ASP A 61 -6.07 0.07 16.72
CA ASP A 61 -6.20 -1.29 17.20
C ASP A 61 -4.86 -2.01 17.15
N ASP A 62 -4.62 -2.96 18.06
CA ASP A 62 -3.43 -3.79 18.03
C ASP A 62 -3.54 -4.95 17.03
N ALA A 63 -2.47 -5.75 16.92
CA ALA A 63 -2.41 -6.99 16.13
C ALA A 63 -3.58 -7.98 16.37
N HIS A 64 -4.29 -7.86 17.49
CA HIS A 64 -5.40 -8.71 17.90
C HIS A 64 -6.76 -7.98 17.83
N GLN A 65 -6.84 -6.87 17.11
CA GLN A 65 -8.04 -6.04 16.95
C GLN A 65 -8.58 -5.50 18.28
N LYS A 66 -7.69 -5.28 19.26
CA LYS A 66 -8.05 -4.63 20.52
C LYS A 66 -7.72 -3.16 20.45
N SER A 67 -8.69 -2.34 20.85
CA SER A 67 -8.52 -0.88 20.90
C SER A 67 -7.36 -0.49 21.80
N VAL A 68 -6.50 0.37 21.28
CA VAL A 68 -5.32 0.93 21.92
C VAL A 68 -5.65 2.33 22.41
N GLU A 69 -5.51 2.55 23.71
CA GLU A 69 -5.66 3.87 24.32
C GLU A 69 -4.60 4.85 23.78
N LEU A 70 -4.98 6.12 23.58
CA LEU A 70 -4.12 7.12 22.94
C LEU A 70 -2.78 7.34 23.64
N ASP A 71 -2.74 7.21 24.97
CA ASP A 71 -1.52 7.33 25.78
C ASP A 71 -0.58 6.14 25.61
N ARG A 72 -1.10 5.01 25.14
CA ARG A 72 -0.34 3.78 24.87
C ARG A 72 0.13 3.64 23.43
N ILE A 73 -0.34 4.47 22.49
CA ILE A 73 0.06 4.40 21.06
C ILE A 73 1.59 4.43 20.88
N GLY A 74 2.33 5.15 21.74
CA GLY A 74 3.79 5.21 21.68
C GLY A 74 4.51 3.87 21.90
N GLN A 75 3.80 2.85 22.39
CA GLN A 75 4.27 1.48 22.58
C GLN A 75 4.16 0.64 21.29
N PHE A 76 3.54 1.18 20.24
CA PHE A 76 3.25 0.47 19.00
C PHE A 76 3.95 1.10 17.79
N VAL A 77 4.03 0.31 16.72
CA VAL A 77 4.37 0.75 15.37
C VAL A 77 3.11 0.66 14.52
N ILE A 78 2.70 1.77 13.92
CA ILE A 78 1.57 1.79 13.00
C ILE A 78 2.06 1.20 11.68
N THR A 79 1.60 -0.01 11.35
CA THR A 79 2.02 -0.75 10.14
C THR A 79 0.98 -0.72 9.03
N TYR A 80 -0.24 -0.33 9.36
CA TYR A 80 -1.37 -0.32 8.45
C TYR A 80 -2.25 0.88 8.78
N ILE A 81 -2.68 1.59 7.74
CA ILE A 81 -3.58 2.72 7.83
C ILE A 81 -4.73 2.43 6.88
N ASP A 82 -5.96 2.44 7.40
CA ASP A 82 -7.18 2.40 6.61
C ASP A 82 -7.81 3.78 6.57
N VAL A 83 -8.41 4.12 5.43
CA VAL A 83 -9.16 5.36 5.26
C VAL A 83 -10.48 5.02 4.59
N GLU A 84 -11.57 5.11 5.35
CA GLU A 84 -12.90 4.74 4.89
C GLU A 84 -13.93 5.84 5.13
N ASP A 85 -14.99 5.84 4.32
CA ASP A 85 -16.16 6.67 4.57
C ASP A 85 -17.07 6.03 5.63
N VAL A 86 -17.68 6.89 6.44
CA VAL A 86 -18.78 6.51 7.32
C VAL A 86 -20.06 6.53 6.50
N ASP A 87 -20.40 5.41 5.88
CA ASP A 87 -21.69 5.26 5.24
C ASP A 87 -22.77 5.17 6.31
N GLY A 88 -23.65 6.18 6.37
CA GLY A 88 -24.79 6.22 7.29
C GLY A 88 -25.87 5.16 7.03
N GLN A 89 -25.52 4.09 6.32
CA GLN A 89 -26.36 2.94 6.03
C GLN A 89 -26.03 1.71 6.87
N GLU A 90 -24.91 1.67 7.60
CA GLU A 90 -24.71 0.56 8.54
C GLU A 90 -25.71 0.67 9.69
N ASP A 91 -26.14 -0.49 10.20
CA ASP A 91 -27.11 -0.58 11.26
C ASP A 91 -26.68 0.32 12.45
N GLU A 92 -27.59 1.18 12.92
CA GLU A 92 -27.30 2.20 13.95
C GLU A 92 -26.65 1.60 15.21
N GLU A 93 -26.87 0.31 15.48
CA GLU A 93 -26.29 -0.41 16.62
C GLU A 93 -24.77 -0.62 16.49
N ASP A 94 -24.26 -0.98 15.31
CA ASP A 94 -22.84 -1.22 15.07
C ASP A 94 -22.04 0.09 15.09
N TRP A 95 -22.59 1.15 14.49
CA TRP A 95 -22.00 2.48 14.55
C TRP A 95 -21.91 3.03 15.98
N ASN A 96 -22.92 2.81 16.82
CA ASN A 96 -22.90 3.31 18.20
C ASN A 96 -21.79 2.65 19.04
N TRP A 97 -21.54 1.35 18.84
CA TRP A 97 -20.41 0.68 19.48
C TRP A 97 -19.08 1.25 18.98
N LEU A 98 -18.94 1.46 17.67
CA LEU A 98 -17.73 2.02 17.07
C LEU A 98 -17.46 3.43 17.60
N LEU A 99 -18.47 4.30 17.61
CA LEU A 99 -18.40 5.70 18.08
C LEU A 99 -17.83 5.83 19.49
N SER A 100 -18.07 4.85 20.37
CA SER A 100 -17.52 4.87 21.74
C SER A 100 -16.00 4.74 21.79
N LYS A 101 -15.39 4.19 20.74
CA LYS A 101 -13.93 3.99 20.58
C LYS A 101 -13.29 5.02 19.66
N LEU A 102 -14.10 5.77 18.91
CA LEU A 102 -13.60 6.75 17.96
C LEU A 102 -13.13 8.02 18.65
N HIS A 103 -11.97 8.50 18.22
CA HIS A 103 -11.42 9.79 18.62
C HIS A 103 -11.60 10.79 17.49
N PRO A 104 -12.05 12.04 17.77
CA PRO A 104 -12.14 13.05 16.73
C PRO A 104 -10.75 13.43 16.21
N LEU A 105 -10.61 13.56 14.90
CA LEU A 105 -9.36 13.98 14.24
C LEU A 105 -9.20 15.51 14.35
N THR A 106 -8.98 15.99 15.56
CA THR A 106 -8.65 17.40 15.84
C THR A 106 -7.20 17.71 15.47
N LYS A 107 -6.82 18.99 15.35
CA LYS A 107 -5.41 19.39 15.13
C LYS A 107 -4.45 18.82 16.18
N LYS A 108 -4.89 18.73 17.45
CA LYS A 108 -4.09 18.16 18.55
C LYS A 108 -3.85 16.67 18.33
N ASN A 109 -4.90 15.92 18.02
CA ASN A 109 -4.80 14.48 17.80
C ASN A 109 -4.04 14.16 16.50
N PHE A 110 -4.21 14.97 15.46
CA PHE A 110 -3.41 14.89 14.24
C PHE A 110 -1.91 15.05 14.51
N GLN A 111 -1.50 16.04 15.31
CA GLN A 111 -0.09 16.22 15.67
C GLN A 111 0.46 15.05 16.47
N LEU A 112 -0.37 14.46 17.34
CA LEU A 112 -0.04 13.26 18.09
C LEU A 112 0.19 12.06 17.14
N LEU A 113 -0.72 11.82 16.19
CA LEU A 113 -0.56 10.76 15.18
C LEU A 113 0.70 10.96 14.33
N LEU A 114 0.95 12.18 13.85
CA LEU A 114 2.16 12.47 13.07
C LEU A 114 3.44 12.16 13.84
N ASN A 115 3.49 12.45 15.14
CA ASN A 115 4.67 12.15 15.96
C ASN A 115 4.95 10.64 16.04
N PHE A 116 3.92 9.80 15.97
CA PHE A 116 4.06 8.35 15.98
C PHE A 116 4.38 7.76 14.60
N ILE A 117 3.79 8.32 13.55
CA ILE A 117 3.93 7.85 12.16
C ILE A 117 5.25 8.27 11.51
N ARG A 118 5.90 9.35 12.00
CA ARG A 118 7.17 9.85 11.44
C ARG A 118 8.35 8.87 11.48
N LYS A 119 8.22 7.74 12.17
CA LYS A 119 9.25 6.71 12.20
C LYS A 119 9.29 5.98 10.85
N PRO A 120 10.47 5.56 10.36
CA PRO A 120 10.67 5.11 8.97
C PRO A 120 10.11 3.72 8.65
N PHE A 121 9.14 3.22 9.42
CA PHE A 121 8.60 1.89 9.24
C PHE A 121 7.79 1.79 7.93
N PRO A 122 7.92 0.68 7.18
CA PRO A 122 7.05 0.40 6.04
C PRO A 122 5.58 0.39 6.49
N CYS A 123 4.74 1.18 5.83
CA CYS A 123 3.32 1.25 6.10
C CYS A 123 2.52 0.72 4.92
N TYR A 124 1.47 -0.03 5.24
CA TYR A 124 0.35 -0.29 4.35
C TYR A 124 -0.64 0.87 4.41
N LEU A 125 -1.15 1.29 3.26
CA LEU A 125 -2.21 2.27 3.19
C LEU A 125 -3.35 1.73 2.31
N ALA A 126 -4.54 1.62 2.87
CA ALA A 126 -5.78 1.35 2.15
C ALA A 126 -6.62 2.63 2.07
N LEU A 127 -7.20 2.88 0.89
CA LEU A 127 -8.03 4.05 0.60
C LEU A 127 -9.37 3.58 0.02
N ASP A 128 -10.41 3.65 0.84
CA ASP A 128 -11.80 3.27 0.53
C ASP A 128 -12.80 4.37 0.88
N PHE A 129 -12.69 5.52 0.21
CA PHE A 129 -13.58 6.65 0.45
C PHE A 129 -14.06 7.28 -0.86
N GLN A 130 -15.34 7.59 -0.94
CA GLN A 130 -15.99 8.30 -2.03
C GLN A 130 -16.21 9.79 -1.71
N THR A 131 -16.08 10.20 -0.44
CA THR A 131 -16.27 11.59 -0.01
C THR A 131 -15.27 12.55 -0.68
N ASP A 132 -15.81 13.52 -1.43
CA ASP A 132 -15.06 14.64 -2.03
C ASP A 132 -15.78 15.96 -1.67
N PRO A 133 -15.09 16.95 -1.05
CA PRO A 133 -13.69 16.96 -0.67
C PRO A 133 -13.37 16.10 0.57
N ILE A 134 -12.22 15.43 0.52
CA ILE A 134 -11.66 14.72 1.68
C ILE A 134 -11.29 15.69 2.81
N HIS A 135 -11.43 15.22 4.05
CA HIS A 135 -11.04 15.99 5.23
C HIS A 135 -9.54 16.43 5.15
N PRO A 136 -9.21 17.72 5.27
CA PRO A 136 -7.85 18.23 5.02
C PRO A 136 -6.76 17.61 5.91
N LEU A 137 -7.09 17.23 7.16
CA LEU A 137 -6.13 16.56 8.03
C LEU A 137 -5.87 15.12 7.62
N VAL A 138 -6.87 14.41 7.06
CA VAL A 138 -6.69 13.05 6.54
C VAL A 138 -5.81 13.13 5.29
N GLN A 139 -6.14 14.04 4.37
CA GLN A 139 -5.34 14.30 3.17
C GLN A 139 -3.87 14.57 3.52
N ARG A 140 -3.63 15.48 4.47
CA ARG A 140 -2.29 15.83 4.91
C ARG A 140 -1.58 14.64 5.57
N LEU A 141 -2.28 13.86 6.40
CA LEU A 141 -1.71 12.68 7.05
C LEU A 141 -1.19 11.69 6.01
N CYS A 142 -2.01 11.33 5.03
CA CYS A 142 -1.68 10.35 4.00
C CYS A 142 -0.52 10.83 3.09
N LEU A 143 -0.49 12.12 2.75
CA LEU A 143 0.60 12.71 1.98
C LEU A 143 1.91 12.79 2.78
N ASP A 144 1.84 13.03 4.09
CA ASP A 144 3.02 13.16 4.96
C ASP A 144 3.58 11.81 5.44
N LEU A 145 2.96 10.68 5.07
CA LEU A 145 3.51 9.35 5.37
C LEU A 145 4.92 9.23 4.77
N PRO A 146 5.94 8.89 5.58
CA PRO A 146 7.32 8.85 5.10
C PRO A 146 7.54 7.70 4.12
N ARG A 147 6.88 6.55 4.34
CA ARG A 147 7.17 5.31 3.63
C ARG A 147 5.95 4.40 3.47
N ILE A 148 5.27 4.57 2.35
CA ILE A 148 4.19 3.67 1.93
C ILE A 148 4.83 2.55 1.12
N ALA A 149 4.80 1.33 1.66
CA ALA A 149 5.33 0.13 1.02
C ALA A 149 4.24 -0.59 0.23
N GLU A 150 3.00 -0.53 0.70
CA GLU A 150 1.85 -1.03 -0.01
C GLU A 150 0.74 -0.01 -0.06
N LEU A 151 0.11 0.06 -1.23
CA LEU A 151 -1.04 0.91 -1.46
C LEU A 151 -2.20 0.07 -2.02
N VAL A 152 -3.34 0.16 -1.37
CA VAL A 152 -4.60 -0.45 -1.81
C VAL A 152 -5.56 0.68 -2.18
N LEU A 153 -6.00 0.71 -3.44
CA LEU A 153 -6.93 1.69 -3.98
C LEU A 153 -8.29 1.02 -4.20
N LEU A 154 -9.24 1.30 -3.31
CA LEU A 154 -10.62 0.83 -3.39
C LEU A 154 -11.53 1.92 -3.98
N SER A 155 -11.16 3.19 -3.80
CA SER A 155 -11.91 4.32 -4.33
C SER A 155 -11.09 5.25 -5.24
N GLN A 156 -11.78 5.86 -6.22
CA GLN A 156 -11.17 6.76 -7.17
C GLN A 156 -11.22 8.21 -6.66
N GLY A 157 -10.06 8.77 -6.30
CA GLY A 157 -9.94 10.16 -5.84
C GLY A 157 -8.65 10.84 -6.31
N SER A 158 -8.63 12.18 -6.26
CA SER A 158 -7.42 12.97 -6.57
C SER A 158 -6.27 12.65 -5.60
N LEU A 159 -6.58 12.50 -4.30
CA LEU A 159 -5.64 12.12 -3.27
C LEU A 159 -4.96 10.77 -3.58
N SER A 160 -5.71 9.78 -4.06
CA SER A 160 -5.19 8.46 -4.43
C SER A 160 -4.07 8.57 -5.48
N MET A 161 -4.24 9.46 -6.46
CA MET A 161 -3.23 9.69 -7.51
C MET A 161 -2.00 10.43 -7.02
N ASP A 162 -2.16 11.42 -6.15
CA ASP A 162 -1.05 12.16 -5.55
C ASP A 162 -0.18 11.23 -4.69
N ILE A 163 -0.83 10.38 -3.87
CA ILE A 163 -0.16 9.39 -3.02
C ILE A 163 0.57 8.36 -3.88
N LEU A 164 -0.09 7.80 -4.89
CA LEU A 164 0.50 6.81 -5.78
C LEU A 164 1.75 7.37 -6.47
N THR A 165 1.62 8.53 -7.11
CA THR A 165 2.72 9.17 -7.85
C THR A 165 3.89 9.47 -6.92
N ARG A 166 3.62 10.08 -5.76
CA ARG A 166 4.64 10.42 -4.78
C ARG A 166 5.34 9.18 -4.21
N SER A 167 4.61 8.09 -3.96
CA SER A 167 5.17 6.85 -3.41
C SER A 167 6.05 6.12 -4.43
N ILE A 168 5.69 6.15 -5.71
CA ILE A 168 6.53 5.66 -6.81
C ILE A 168 7.81 6.52 -6.93
N GLU A 169 7.68 7.84 -6.89
CA GLU A 169 8.81 8.77 -7.03
C GLU A 169 9.81 8.69 -5.88
N ARG A 170 9.31 8.51 -4.65
CA ARG A 170 10.15 8.22 -3.48
C ARG A 170 10.77 6.83 -3.53
N GLY A 171 10.26 5.95 -4.39
CA GLY A 171 10.71 4.58 -4.50
C GLY A 171 10.51 3.76 -3.23
N THR A 172 9.43 4.06 -2.49
CA THR A 172 9.06 3.33 -1.27
C THR A 172 8.03 2.25 -1.55
N LEU A 173 7.22 2.43 -2.60
CA LEU A 173 6.12 1.52 -2.95
C LEU A 173 6.67 0.24 -3.59
N SER A 174 6.39 -0.90 -2.97
CA SER A 174 6.70 -2.23 -3.51
C SER A 174 5.44 -2.95 -4.02
N ASN A 175 4.29 -2.69 -3.41
CA ASN A 175 3.04 -3.37 -3.74
C ASN A 175 1.92 -2.39 -4.06
N LEU A 176 1.14 -2.68 -5.09
CA LEU A 176 -0.02 -1.88 -5.48
C LEU A 176 -1.20 -2.78 -5.82
N PHE A 177 -2.32 -2.54 -5.16
CA PHE A 177 -3.59 -3.23 -5.40
C PHE A 177 -4.63 -2.21 -5.84
N CYS A 178 -5.11 -2.32 -7.07
CA CYS A 178 -6.08 -1.42 -7.66
C CYS A 178 -7.41 -2.13 -7.89
N TYR A 179 -8.43 -1.74 -7.15
CA TYR A 179 -9.82 -2.18 -7.31
C TYR A 179 -10.72 -1.09 -7.92
N ILE A 180 -10.10 0.03 -8.33
CA ILE A 180 -10.78 1.15 -8.98
C ILE A 180 -10.82 0.98 -10.50
N ASN A 181 -11.78 1.66 -11.13
CA ASN A 181 -11.80 1.76 -12.58
C ASN A 181 -10.53 2.47 -13.10
N VAL A 182 -9.76 1.77 -13.92
CA VAL A 182 -8.54 2.33 -14.50
C VAL A 182 -8.91 3.40 -15.52
N THR A 183 -8.47 4.63 -15.28
CA THR A 183 -8.68 5.76 -16.20
C THR A 183 -7.38 6.16 -16.90
N GLN A 184 -7.51 6.98 -17.95
CA GLN A 184 -6.36 7.54 -18.66
C GLN A 184 -5.39 8.33 -17.76
N LYS A 185 -5.88 8.85 -16.62
CA LYS A 185 -5.03 9.55 -15.63
C LYS A 185 -4.22 8.59 -14.75
N VAL A 186 -4.79 7.43 -14.41
CA VAL A 186 -4.16 6.41 -13.55
C VAL A 186 -3.12 5.61 -14.33
N LEU A 187 -3.40 5.38 -15.62
CA LEU A 187 -2.64 4.48 -16.49
C LEU A 187 -1.12 4.76 -16.53
N PRO A 188 -0.63 6.01 -16.69
CA PRO A 188 0.80 6.28 -16.70
C PRO A 188 1.50 5.95 -15.39
N ALA A 189 0.81 6.16 -14.25
CA ALA A 189 1.36 5.83 -12.94
C ALA A 189 1.49 4.31 -12.76
N LEU A 190 0.51 3.53 -13.23
CA LEU A 190 0.60 2.06 -13.23
C LEU A 190 1.78 1.56 -14.06
N PHE A 191 1.97 2.09 -15.27
CA PHE A 191 3.09 1.67 -16.12
C PHE A 191 4.45 2.06 -15.51
N LYS A 192 4.55 3.26 -14.93
CA LYS A 192 5.73 3.70 -14.18
C LYS A 192 6.02 2.78 -12.99
N PHE A 193 5.00 2.37 -12.25
CA PHE A 193 5.13 1.41 -11.15
C PHE A 193 5.56 0.02 -11.64
N VAL A 194 5.00 -0.49 -12.74
CA VAL A 194 5.40 -1.78 -13.30
C VAL A 194 6.86 -1.78 -13.73
N ALA A 195 7.32 -0.69 -14.36
CA ALA A 195 8.71 -0.53 -14.76
C ALA A 195 9.67 -0.35 -13.56
N PHE A 196 9.14 -0.08 -12.37
CA PHE A 196 9.94 0.19 -11.17
C PHE A 196 10.70 -1.06 -10.69
N GLU A 197 11.96 -0.87 -10.30
CA GLU A 197 12.85 -1.98 -9.93
C GLU A 197 12.45 -2.63 -8.61
N LYS A 198 12.01 -1.84 -7.63
CA LYS A 198 11.57 -2.34 -6.33
C LYS A 198 10.12 -2.84 -6.30
N MET A 199 9.39 -2.76 -7.42
CA MET A 199 8.05 -3.34 -7.48
C MET A 199 8.14 -4.84 -7.23
N GLU A 200 7.36 -5.33 -6.28
CA GLU A 200 7.19 -6.73 -5.93
C GLU A 200 5.87 -7.27 -6.46
N GLU A 201 4.77 -6.54 -6.28
CA GLU A 201 3.44 -6.96 -6.72
C GLU A 201 2.61 -5.79 -7.26
N LEU A 202 1.98 -6.03 -8.41
CA LEU A 202 0.83 -5.26 -8.89
C LEU A 202 -0.35 -6.22 -9.01
N TYR A 203 -1.51 -5.77 -8.54
CA TYR A 203 -2.79 -6.40 -8.79
C TYR A 203 -3.79 -5.35 -9.29
N VAL A 204 -4.54 -5.65 -10.34
CA VAL A 204 -5.59 -4.80 -10.87
C VAL A 204 -6.85 -5.65 -11.08
N ASP A 205 -7.95 -5.28 -10.43
CA ASP A 205 -9.30 -5.77 -10.74
C ASP A 205 -9.91 -4.86 -11.79
N HIS A 206 -10.02 -5.33 -13.03
CA HIS A 206 -10.51 -4.55 -14.15
C HIS A 206 -11.96 -4.92 -14.45
N SER A 207 -12.85 -3.94 -14.24
CA SER A 207 -14.27 -4.03 -14.59
C SER A 207 -14.51 -3.75 -16.06
N ASP A 208 -15.53 -4.38 -16.66
CA ASP A 208 -15.93 -4.12 -18.05
C ASP A 208 -16.37 -2.66 -18.28
N ASP A 209 -16.80 -1.96 -17.23
CA ASP A 209 -17.18 -0.53 -17.25
C ASP A 209 -15.96 0.41 -17.14
N CYS A 210 -14.73 -0.11 -17.12
CA CYS A 210 -13.54 0.73 -17.05
C CYS A 210 -13.40 1.62 -18.29
N PRO A 211 -13.09 2.92 -18.14
CA PRO A 211 -12.87 3.83 -19.27
C PRO A 211 -11.70 3.44 -20.18
N VAL A 212 -10.75 2.67 -19.66
CA VAL A 212 -9.64 2.09 -20.42
C VAL A 212 -9.94 0.61 -20.66
N SER A 213 -9.87 0.15 -21.91
CA SER A 213 -10.07 -1.28 -22.21
C SER A 213 -8.98 -2.14 -21.57
N TYR A 214 -9.33 -3.38 -21.22
CA TYR A 214 -8.36 -4.33 -20.66
C TYR A 214 -7.16 -4.56 -21.60
N GLU A 215 -7.40 -4.59 -22.91
CA GLU A 215 -6.33 -4.74 -23.92
C GLU A 215 -5.33 -3.58 -23.89
N THR A 216 -5.83 -2.33 -23.74
CA THR A 216 -4.97 -1.15 -23.65
C THR A 216 -4.11 -1.20 -22.38
N LEU A 217 -4.72 -1.56 -21.25
CA LEU A 217 -4.01 -1.76 -19.99
C LEU A 217 -2.94 -2.86 -20.12
N LEU A 218 -3.32 -4.04 -20.60
CA LEU A 218 -2.43 -5.19 -20.70
C LEU A 218 -1.25 -4.91 -21.64
N ASN A 219 -1.48 -4.32 -22.82
CA ASN A 219 -0.39 -3.99 -23.74
C ASN A 219 0.63 -3.04 -23.11
N GLY A 220 0.18 -2.00 -22.40
CA GLY A 220 1.10 -1.09 -21.73
C GLY A 220 1.82 -1.73 -20.54
N ILE A 221 1.19 -2.68 -19.82
CA ILE A 221 1.88 -3.49 -18.82
C ILE A 221 2.94 -4.40 -19.46
N ILE A 222 2.64 -5.03 -20.59
CA ILE A 222 3.59 -5.86 -21.34
C ILE A 222 4.82 -5.02 -21.73
N ASP A 223 4.61 -3.83 -22.30
CA ASP A 223 5.69 -2.93 -22.68
C ASP A 223 6.52 -2.49 -21.46
N ALA A 224 5.85 -2.14 -20.35
CA ALA A 224 6.52 -1.77 -19.10
C ALA A 224 7.33 -2.94 -18.52
N VAL A 225 6.81 -4.17 -18.56
CA VAL A 225 7.52 -5.38 -18.11
C VAL A 225 8.75 -5.65 -18.97
N GLN A 226 8.65 -5.53 -20.30
CA GLN A 226 9.78 -5.74 -21.20
C GLN A 226 10.95 -4.79 -20.92
N SER A 227 10.67 -3.60 -20.40
CA SER A 227 11.68 -2.62 -19.99
C SER A 227 12.42 -3.00 -18.69
N ARG A 228 11.90 -3.94 -17.90
CA ARG A 228 12.50 -4.31 -16.61
C ARG A 228 13.77 -5.13 -16.79
N LYS A 229 14.73 -4.86 -15.91
CA LYS A 229 15.93 -5.71 -15.76
C LYS A 229 15.61 -7.01 -15.02
N ARG A 230 14.84 -6.92 -13.94
CA ARG A 230 14.43 -8.05 -13.09
C ARG A 230 13.32 -8.85 -13.76
N GLY A 231 13.41 -10.17 -13.66
CA GLY A 231 12.36 -11.07 -14.13
C GLY A 231 11.07 -10.93 -13.33
N CYS A 232 9.93 -11.22 -13.96
CA CYS A 232 8.63 -11.19 -13.31
C CYS A 232 7.72 -12.32 -13.80
N ARG A 233 6.58 -12.44 -13.14
CA ARG A 233 5.49 -13.33 -13.48
C ARG A 233 4.27 -12.47 -13.75
N ILE A 234 3.62 -12.67 -14.88
CA ILE A 234 2.35 -12.02 -15.22
C ILE A 234 1.27 -13.09 -15.14
N SER A 235 0.14 -12.79 -14.50
CA SER A 235 -1.06 -13.62 -14.58
C SER A 235 -2.18 -12.83 -15.25
N VAL A 236 -2.75 -13.42 -16.30
CA VAL A 236 -3.77 -12.82 -17.18
C VAL A 236 -4.86 -13.85 -17.49
N ASP A 237 -6.04 -13.37 -17.89
CA ASP A 237 -7.11 -14.23 -18.36
C ASP A 237 -6.71 -14.89 -19.70
N GLU A 238 -7.02 -16.19 -19.84
CA GLU A 238 -6.70 -16.97 -21.05
C GLU A 238 -7.24 -16.34 -22.34
N ARG A 239 -8.36 -15.61 -22.29
CA ARG A 239 -8.94 -14.92 -23.45
C ARG A 239 -7.96 -13.93 -24.10
N TYR A 240 -7.05 -13.37 -23.30
CA TYR A 240 -6.03 -12.41 -23.75
C TYR A 240 -4.65 -13.04 -24.00
N ARG A 241 -4.55 -14.38 -24.07
CA ARG A 241 -3.31 -15.09 -24.41
C ARG A 241 -2.65 -14.53 -25.67
N HIS A 242 -3.45 -14.21 -26.69
CA HIS A 242 -2.94 -13.69 -27.96
C HIS A 242 -2.14 -12.38 -27.81
N LEU A 243 -2.47 -11.54 -26.82
CA LEU A 243 -1.72 -10.31 -26.52
C LEU A 243 -0.37 -10.62 -25.85
N CYS A 244 -0.29 -11.72 -25.10
CA CYS A 244 0.93 -12.14 -24.40
C CYS A 244 1.93 -12.87 -25.30
N ALA A 245 1.62 -13.13 -26.57
CA ALA A 245 2.50 -13.85 -27.50
C ALA A 245 3.91 -13.23 -27.59
N ARG A 246 4.01 -11.89 -27.50
CA ARG A 246 5.29 -11.14 -27.47
C ARG A 246 6.19 -11.48 -26.28
N LEU A 247 5.61 -11.94 -25.17
CA LEU A 247 6.36 -12.35 -23.97
C LEU A 247 6.80 -13.81 -24.02
N GLU A 248 6.27 -14.57 -24.98
CA GLU A 248 6.61 -15.97 -25.19
C GLU A 248 7.76 -16.18 -26.18
N GLU A 249 8.33 -15.12 -26.73
CA GLU A 249 9.57 -15.19 -27.50
C GLU A 249 10.74 -15.66 -26.61
N GLU A 250 11.69 -16.39 -27.19
CA GLU A 250 12.71 -17.15 -26.45
C GLU A 250 13.58 -16.29 -25.53
N THR A 251 13.85 -15.05 -25.93
CA THR A 251 14.59 -14.05 -25.14
C THR A 251 13.76 -13.47 -23.99
N ALA A 252 12.45 -13.32 -24.17
CA ALA A 252 11.54 -12.81 -23.15
C ALA A 252 11.20 -13.87 -22.09
N ARG A 253 11.09 -15.15 -22.48
CA ARG A 253 10.76 -16.28 -21.58
C ARG A 253 11.73 -16.46 -20.42
N GLN A 254 13.00 -16.12 -20.60
CA GLN A 254 13.99 -16.21 -19.52
C GLN A 254 13.66 -15.23 -18.37
N LYS A 255 13.13 -14.06 -18.71
CA LYS A 255 12.80 -13.01 -17.73
C LYS A 255 11.36 -13.10 -17.25
N VAL A 256 10.41 -13.33 -18.16
CA VAL A 256 8.98 -13.23 -17.88
C VAL A 256 8.32 -14.59 -17.95
N THR A 257 7.55 -14.93 -16.91
CA THR A 257 6.69 -16.13 -16.92
C THR A 257 5.24 -15.70 -16.97
N VAL A 258 4.53 -16.06 -18.04
CA VAL A 258 3.10 -15.79 -18.16
C VAL A 258 2.31 -16.97 -17.60
N ARG A 259 1.31 -16.69 -16.78
CA ARG A 259 0.32 -17.64 -16.30
C ARG A 259 -1.04 -17.22 -16.80
N TYR A 260 -1.79 -18.20 -17.26
CA TYR A 260 -3.16 -18.01 -17.68
C TYR A 260 -4.08 -18.68 -16.66
N TYR A 261 -5.22 -18.05 -16.38
CA TYR A 261 -6.28 -18.64 -15.60
C TYR A 261 -7.56 -18.71 -16.43
N HIS A 262 -8.37 -19.74 -16.17
CA HIS A 262 -9.68 -19.93 -16.80
C HIS A 262 -10.78 -19.43 -15.86
N ASN A 263 -11.82 -18.83 -16.44
CA ASN A 263 -13.09 -18.51 -15.78
C ASN A 263 -13.01 -17.59 -14.56
N SER A 264 -12.48 -16.37 -14.73
CA SER A 264 -12.85 -15.30 -13.80
C SER A 264 -14.03 -14.52 -14.37
N ILE A 265 -15.01 -14.21 -13.51
CA ILE A 265 -16.15 -13.35 -13.87
C ILE A 265 -15.65 -11.92 -14.15
N ARG A 266 -14.49 -11.53 -13.61
CA ARG A 266 -13.85 -10.22 -13.79
C ARG A 266 -12.49 -10.34 -14.45
N ASN A 267 -12.05 -9.33 -15.19
CA ASN A 267 -10.73 -9.34 -15.81
C ASN A 267 -9.67 -8.96 -14.76
N GLN A 268 -8.97 -9.95 -14.22
CA GLN A 268 -7.89 -9.71 -13.26
C GLN A 268 -6.54 -9.54 -13.99
N LEU A 269 -5.62 -8.80 -13.40
CA LEU A 269 -4.26 -8.69 -13.92
C LEU A 269 -3.32 -8.63 -12.73
N SER A 270 -2.35 -9.55 -12.69
CA SER A 270 -1.30 -9.49 -11.68
C SER A 270 0.09 -9.54 -12.30
N VAL A 271 1.00 -8.76 -11.73
CA VAL A 271 2.43 -8.82 -12.05
C VAL A 271 3.19 -8.98 -10.74
N LYS A 272 3.96 -10.06 -10.62
CA LYS A 272 4.79 -10.35 -9.44
C LYS A 272 6.25 -10.46 -9.82
N SER A 273 7.15 -9.80 -9.10
CA SER A 273 8.59 -9.96 -9.33
C SER A 273 9.06 -11.36 -8.96
N LYS A 274 10.02 -11.91 -9.73
CA LYS A 274 10.70 -13.15 -9.35
C LYS A 274 11.69 -12.83 -8.23
N LYS A 275 11.62 -13.59 -7.14
CA LYS A 275 12.63 -13.59 -6.09
C LYS A 275 13.92 -14.22 -6.61
#